data_AF-A0A920INL6-F1
#
_entry.id   AF-A0A920INL6-F1
#
_cell.length_a   1.000
_cell.length_b   1.000
_cell.length_c   1.000
_cell.angle_alpha   90.00
_cell.angle_beta   90.00
_cell.angle_gamma   90.00
#
_symmetry.space_group_name_H-M   'P 1'
#
loop_
_entity.id
_entity.type
_entity.pdbx_description
1 polymer ?
#
loop_
_entity_poly.entity_id
_entity_poly.type
_entity_poly.pdbx_seq_one_letter_code
_entity_poly.pdbx_strand_id
1 'polypeptide(L)'
;MKFLSQHYAFKTQQILFKPTFTKEKIFRNNLEEALSYFVKGKFAEDNGFALKPWEEINLQELNILNEENLSTAMGTLSFKPVSSSETTLVAFTFVFCLEDGEIKIKIHHSSPVL
;
A
#
# COMPACT_ATOMS: atom_id res chain seq x y z
N MET A 1 9.39 8.76 -7.36
CA MET A 1 8.36 9.81 -7.50
C MET A 1 7.23 9.44 -8.45
N LYS A 2 7.49 8.98 -9.70
CA LYS A 2 6.43 8.68 -10.69
C LYS A 2 5.36 7.69 -10.19
N PHE A 3 5.76 6.59 -9.54
CA PHE A 3 4.84 5.57 -9.01
C PHE A 3 3.76 6.16 -8.08
N LEU A 4 4.17 6.86 -7.01
CA LEU A 4 3.22 7.42 -6.03
C LEU A 4 2.28 8.45 -6.68
N SER A 5 2.80 9.34 -7.53
CA SER A 5 1.96 10.32 -8.23
C SER A 5 1.01 9.74 -9.27
N GLN A 6 1.33 8.55 -9.80
CA GLN A 6 0.52 7.87 -10.80
C GLN A 6 -0.61 7.07 -10.14
N HIS A 7 -0.32 6.40 -9.02
CA HIS A 7 -1.27 5.48 -8.39
C HIS A 7 -2.02 6.05 -7.20
N TYR A 8 -1.56 7.15 -6.59
CA TYR A 8 -2.22 7.77 -5.42
C TYR A 8 -2.63 9.21 -5.73
N ALA A 9 -3.76 9.63 -5.16
CA ALA A 9 -4.33 10.97 -5.32
C ALA A 9 -3.63 12.05 -4.46
N PHE A 10 -2.33 11.89 -4.14
CA PHE A 10 -1.59 12.81 -3.25
C PHE A 10 -1.55 14.27 -3.74
N LYS A 11 -1.76 14.52 -5.03
CA LYS A 11 -1.66 15.87 -5.60
C LYS A 11 -2.87 16.74 -5.32
N THR A 12 -4.06 16.14 -5.28
CA THR A 12 -5.34 16.87 -5.26
C THR A 12 -6.22 16.50 -4.08
N GLN A 13 -5.94 15.37 -3.40
CA GLN A 13 -6.77 14.87 -2.31
C GLN A 13 -5.96 14.53 -1.07
N GLN A 14 -6.66 14.50 0.05
CA GLN A 14 -6.16 13.89 1.28
C GLN A 14 -6.12 12.37 1.13
N ILE A 15 -5.01 11.76 1.56
CA ILE A 15 -4.78 10.32 1.53
C ILE A 15 -4.76 9.76 2.95
N LEU A 16 -5.36 8.59 3.14
CA LEU A 16 -5.17 7.76 4.32
C LEU A 16 -4.32 6.55 3.94
N PHE A 17 -3.10 6.49 4.46
CA PHE A 17 -2.16 5.43 4.14
C PHE A 17 -1.58 4.81 5.40
N LYS A 18 -2.04 3.59 5.71
CA LYS A 18 -1.48 2.70 6.72
C LYS A 18 -0.78 1.51 6.04
N PRO A 19 0.53 1.58 5.75
CA PRO A 19 1.27 0.47 5.18
C PRO A 19 1.39 -0.74 6.14
N THR A 20 1.99 -1.83 5.63
CA THR A 20 2.45 -2.96 6.43
C THR A 20 3.79 -2.65 7.11
N PHE A 21 4.16 -3.46 8.10
CA PHE A 21 5.48 -3.48 8.74
C PHE A 21 5.94 -2.19 9.44
N THR A 22 5.04 -1.23 9.66
CA THR A 22 5.28 -0.05 10.51
C THR A 22 4.75 -0.28 11.93
N LYS A 23 5.51 0.15 12.94
CA LYS A 23 5.18 0.02 14.37
C LYS A 23 5.24 1.34 15.12
N GLU A 24 6.22 2.21 14.84
CA GLU A 24 6.44 3.45 15.59
C GLU A 24 5.59 4.60 15.03
N LYS A 25 5.78 4.92 13.75
CA LYS A 25 4.91 5.80 12.99
C LYS A 25 3.98 4.89 12.19
N ILE A 26 2.70 4.87 12.50
CA ILE A 26 1.77 3.91 11.86
C ILE A 26 1.30 4.37 10.47
N PHE A 27 1.17 5.68 10.26
CA PHE A 27 0.59 6.26 9.04
C PHE A 27 1.62 7.02 8.20
N ARG A 28 1.41 7.06 6.88
CA ARG A 28 2.22 7.75 5.86
C ARG A 28 1.34 8.60 4.93
N ASN A 29 0.52 9.47 5.52
CA ASN A 29 -0.59 10.16 4.83
C ASN A 29 -0.16 11.26 3.83
N ASN A 30 1.12 11.61 3.77
CA ASN A 30 1.65 12.56 2.80
C ASN A 30 2.70 11.91 1.90
N LEU A 31 2.99 12.56 0.77
CA LEU A 31 3.86 12.02 -0.28
C LEU A 31 5.28 11.70 0.21
N GLU A 32 5.87 12.55 1.06
CA GLU A 32 7.22 12.33 1.59
C GLU A 32 7.28 11.13 2.51
N GLU A 33 6.31 11.00 3.40
CA GLU A 33 6.20 9.87 4.30
C GLU A 33 5.96 8.58 3.51
N ALA A 34 5.06 8.59 2.53
CA ALA A 34 4.81 7.44 1.67
C ALA A 34 6.08 7.03 0.90
N LEU A 35 6.83 7.99 0.38
CA LEU A 35 8.09 7.75 -0.30
C LEU A 35 9.12 7.09 0.64
N SER A 36 9.24 7.62 1.87
CA SER A 36 10.11 7.03 2.91
C SER A 36 9.81 5.55 3.11
N TYR A 37 8.54 5.17 3.23
CA TYR A 37 8.16 3.77 3.39
C TYR A 37 8.60 2.88 2.22
N PHE A 38 8.42 3.32 0.98
CA PHE A 38 8.72 2.49 -0.20
C PHE A 38 10.22 2.35 -0.46
N VAL A 39 11.02 3.42 -0.30
CA VAL A 39 12.42 3.44 -0.74
C VAL A 39 13.44 3.76 0.36
N LYS A 40 13.02 3.67 1.63
CA LYS A 40 13.79 4.05 2.83
C LYS A 40 14.01 5.57 2.92
N GLY A 41 14.06 6.11 4.14
CA GLY A 41 14.31 7.54 4.32
C GLY A 41 14.03 8.10 5.71
N LYS A 42 12.94 8.87 5.81
CA LYS A 42 12.60 9.81 6.89
C LYS A 42 12.44 9.15 8.26
N PHE A 43 11.98 7.90 8.32
CA PHE A 43 11.78 7.16 9.56
C PHE A 43 12.74 5.97 9.65
N ALA A 44 13.31 5.73 10.83
CA ALA A 44 14.29 4.67 11.04
C ALA A 44 13.73 3.26 10.76
N GLU A 45 12.44 3.04 11.03
CA GLU A 45 11.74 1.79 10.74
C GLU A 45 11.45 1.57 9.24
N ASP A 46 11.52 2.62 8.42
CA ASP A 46 11.24 2.53 6.99
C ASP A 46 12.46 1.93 6.27
N ASN A 47 12.47 0.60 6.16
CA ASN A 47 13.56 -0.15 5.54
C ASN A 47 13.44 -0.26 4.01
N GLY A 48 12.43 0.38 3.41
CA GLY A 48 12.18 0.40 1.97
C GLY A 48 11.46 -0.85 1.48
N PHE A 49 10.13 -0.83 1.49
CA PHE A 49 9.31 -1.97 1.06
C PHE A 49 9.61 -2.41 -0.38
N ALA A 50 9.84 -1.45 -1.30
CA ALA A 50 10.15 -1.73 -2.70
C ALA A 50 11.60 -2.21 -2.92
N LEU A 51 12.48 -2.04 -1.92
CA LEU A 51 13.86 -2.50 -1.95
C LEU A 51 14.00 -3.95 -1.46
N LYS A 52 12.98 -4.48 -0.78
CA LYS A 52 12.99 -5.86 -0.31
C LYS A 52 12.87 -6.82 -1.51
N PRO A 53 13.76 -7.82 -1.64
CA PRO A 53 13.69 -8.78 -2.73
C PRO A 53 12.54 -9.76 -2.46
N TRP A 54 11.41 -9.52 -3.10
CA TRP A 54 10.27 -10.43 -3.12
C TRP A 54 10.45 -11.43 -4.25
N GLU A 55 10.39 -12.72 -3.93
CA GLU A 55 10.36 -13.79 -4.91
C GLU A 55 8.99 -13.84 -5.58
N GLU A 56 7.93 -13.80 -4.77
CA GLU A 56 6.54 -13.85 -5.24
C GLU A 56 5.62 -12.99 -4.37
N ILE A 57 4.60 -12.43 -5.03
CA ILE A 57 3.48 -11.74 -4.39
C ILE A 57 2.20 -12.27 -5.04
N ASN A 58 1.42 -13.05 -4.29
CA ASN A 58 0.25 -13.76 -4.81
C ASN A 58 -1.03 -13.24 -4.16
N LEU A 59 -2.01 -12.84 -4.99
CA LEU A 59 -3.37 -12.52 -4.54
C LEU A 59 -4.10 -13.82 -4.14
N GLN A 60 -4.55 -13.88 -2.89
CA GLN A 60 -5.24 -15.05 -2.33
C GLN A 60 -6.76 -14.85 -2.30
N GLU A 61 -7.20 -13.67 -1.88
CA GLU A 61 -8.61 -13.30 -1.83
C GLU A 61 -8.80 -11.88 -2.34
N LEU A 62 -9.90 -11.63 -3.04
CA LEU A 62 -10.29 -10.31 -3.51
C LEU A 62 -11.81 -10.16 -3.50
N ASN A 63 -12.26 -9.16 -2.77
CA ASN A 63 -13.63 -8.68 -2.73
C ASN A 63 -13.64 -7.25 -3.26
N ILE A 64 -14.65 -6.91 -4.07
CA ILE A 64 -14.79 -5.58 -4.67
C ILE A 64 -16.18 -5.04 -4.36
N LEU A 65 -16.23 -3.78 -3.94
CA LEU A 65 -17.46 -3.00 -3.78
C LEU A 65 -17.36 -1.75 -4.65
N ASN A 66 -18.35 -1.51 -5.50
CA ASN A 66 -18.43 -0.31 -6.33
C ASN A 66 -19.60 0.55 -5.86
N GLU A 67 -19.30 1.78 -5.46
CA GLU A 67 -20.26 2.83 -5.13
C GLU A 67 -20.11 3.97 -6.16
N GLU A 68 -21.08 4.87 -6.25
CA GLU A 68 -21.15 5.89 -7.32
C GLU A 68 -19.83 6.65 -7.56
N ASN A 69 -19.12 7.03 -6.49
CA ASN A 69 -17.92 7.87 -6.57
C ASN A 69 -16.63 7.17 -6.11
N LEU A 70 -16.74 5.96 -5.55
CA LEU A 70 -15.62 5.24 -4.96
C LEU A 70 -15.73 3.74 -5.25
N SER A 71 -14.61 3.13 -5.60
CA SER A 71 -14.47 1.67 -5.66
C SER A 71 -13.60 1.21 -4.51
N THR A 72 -13.95 0.10 -3.87
CA THR A 72 -13.17 -0.49 -2.78
C THR A 72 -12.76 -1.90 -3.18
N ALA A 73 -11.49 -2.23 -2.96
CA ALA A 73 -10.97 -3.60 -3.04
C ALA A 73 -10.44 -4.01 -1.67
N MET A 74 -10.88 -5.15 -1.17
CA MET A 74 -10.42 -5.71 0.10
C MET A 74 -10.05 -7.18 -0.12
N GLY A 75 -8.94 -7.62 0.46
CA GLY A 75 -8.45 -8.96 0.17
C GLY A 75 -7.19 -9.31 0.92
N THR A 76 -6.53 -10.38 0.46
CA THR A 76 -5.29 -10.86 1.06
C THR A 76 -4.22 -11.11 0.00
N LEU A 77 -2.98 -10.74 0.32
CA LEU A 77 -1.78 -10.98 -0.47
C LEU A 77 -0.83 -11.87 0.34
N SER A 78 -0.29 -12.91 -0.29
CA SER A 78 0.81 -13.71 0.26
C SER A 78 2.13 -13.22 -0.30
N PHE A 79 3.06 -12.86 0.58
CA PHE A 79 4.38 -12.34 0.24
C PHE A 79 5.47 -13.37 0.56
N LYS A 80 6.23 -13.78 -0.46
CA LYS A 80 7.38 -14.68 -0.32
C LYS A 80 8.68 -13.92 -0.60
N PRO A 81 9.56 -13.71 0.39
CA PRO A 81 10.85 -13.06 0.16
C PRO A 81 11.87 -14.06 -0.42
N VAL A 82 12.81 -13.59 -1.23
CA VAL A 82 13.89 -14.46 -1.79
C VAL A 82 14.75 -15.10 -0.69
N SER A 83 14.87 -14.44 0.46
CA SER A 83 15.75 -14.86 1.56
C SER A 83 15.16 -15.95 2.47
N SER A 84 13.88 -16.33 2.32
CA SER A 84 13.22 -17.30 3.21
C SER A 84 12.12 -18.06 2.48
N SER A 85 11.87 -19.31 2.89
CA SER A 85 10.70 -20.08 2.45
C SER A 85 9.41 -19.65 3.15
N GLU A 86 9.48 -18.82 4.19
CA GLU A 86 8.31 -18.37 4.94
C GLU A 86 7.54 -17.28 4.18
N THR A 87 6.23 -17.50 4.03
CA THR A 87 5.32 -16.53 3.44
C THR A 87 4.65 -15.68 4.51
N THR A 88 4.53 -14.37 4.28
CA THR A 88 3.72 -13.46 5.11
C THR A 88 2.39 -13.20 4.44
N LEU A 89 1.28 -13.54 5.11
CA LEU A 89 -0.05 -13.14 4.66
C LEU A 89 -0.36 -11.72 5.13
N VAL A 90 -0.89 -10.90 4.24
CA VAL A 90 -1.27 -9.51 4.51
C VAL A 90 -2.69 -9.29 4.05
N ALA A 91 -3.54 -8.81 4.94
CA ALA A 91 -4.86 -8.29 4.58
C ALA A 91 -4.72 -6.83 4.12
N PHE A 92 -5.39 -6.47 3.03
CA PHE A 92 -5.39 -5.13 2.48
C PHE A 92 -6.81 -4.60 2.27
N THR A 93 -6.93 -3.29 2.32
CA THR A 93 -8.08 -2.51 1.85
C THR A 93 -7.56 -1.33 1.04
N PHE A 94 -8.00 -1.24 -0.21
CA PHE A 94 -7.82 -0.09 -1.07
C PHE A 94 -9.16 0.57 -1.33
N VAL A 95 -9.24 1.88 -1.18
CA VAL A 95 -10.34 2.69 -1.70
C VAL A 95 -9.79 3.56 -2.80
N PHE A 96 -10.45 3.51 -3.94
CA PHE A 96 -10.10 4.21 -5.16
C PHE A 96 -11.11 5.33 -5.44
N CYS A 97 -10.62 6.38 -6.06
CA CYS A 97 -11.42 7.47 -6.62
C CYS A 97 -11.01 7.70 -8.08
N LEU A 98 -11.91 8.30 -8.86
CA LEU A 98 -11.61 8.77 -10.21
C LEU A 98 -11.07 10.19 -10.14
N GLU A 99 -9.90 10.42 -10.73
CA GLU A 99 -9.25 11.73 -10.82
C GLU A 99 -8.71 11.92 -12.23
N ASP A 100 -9.18 12.95 -12.94
CA ASP A 100 -8.80 13.24 -14.33
C ASP A 100 -8.94 12.03 -15.29
N GLY A 101 -9.93 11.17 -15.05
CA GLY A 101 -10.16 9.95 -15.83
C GLY A 101 -9.26 8.76 -15.45
N GLU A 102 -8.38 8.92 -14.45
CA GLU A 102 -7.52 7.86 -13.91
C GLU A 102 -8.04 7.35 -12.56
N ILE A 103 -7.99 6.04 -12.35
CA ILE A 103 -8.30 5.43 -11.05
C ILE A 103 -7.08 5.61 -10.14
N LYS A 104 -7.27 6.26 -8.98
CA LYS A 104 -6.22 6.49 -7.99
C LYS A 104 -6.61 6.03 -6.61
N ILE A 105 -5.63 5.55 -5.86
CA ILE A 105 -5.75 5.14 -4.47
C ILE A 105 -5.92 6.39 -3.60
N LYS A 106 -7.01 6.41 -2.84
CA LYS A 106 -7.35 7.41 -1.84
C LYS A 106 -7.12 6.89 -0.42
N ILE A 107 -7.42 5.62 -0.19
CA ILE A 107 -7.16 4.93 1.07
C ILE A 107 -6.38 3.65 0.78
N HIS A 108 -5.32 3.42 1.54
CA HIS A 108 -4.57 2.18 1.55
C HIS A 108 -4.34 1.77 3.00
N HIS A 109 -4.96 0.67 3.41
CA HIS A 109 -4.68 0.02 4.68
C HIS A 109 -4.16 -1.38 4.40
N SER A 110 -3.04 -1.76 4.98
CA SER A 110 -2.57 -3.15 4.94
C SER A 110 -1.95 -3.57 6.26
N SER A 111 -2.22 -4.80 6.69
CA SER A 111 -1.69 -5.37 7.93
C SER A 111 -1.32 -6.83 7.75
N PRO A 112 -0.21 -7.31 8.34
CA PRO A 112 0.04 -8.74 8.44
C PRO A 112 -1.11 -9.45 9.16
N VAL A 113 -1.48 -10.62 8.66
CA VAL A 113 -2.34 -11.56 9.36
C VAL A 113 -1.41 -12.43 10.21
N LEU A 114 -1.60 -12.40 11.53
CA LEU A 114 -0.83 -13.16 12.51
C LEU A 114 -1.52 -14.48 12.84
#